data_AF-A0A537N7R7-F1
#
_entry.id   AF-A0A537N7R7-F1
#
_cell.length_a   1.000
_cell.length_b   1.000
_cell.length_c   1.000
_cell.angle_alpha   90.00
_cell.angle_beta   90.00
_cell.angle_gamma   90.00
#
_symmetry.space_group_name_H-M   'P 1'
#
loop_
_entity.id
_entity.type
_entity.pdbx_description
1 polymer ?
#
loop_
_entity_poly.entity_id
_entity_poly.type
_entity_poly.pdbx_seq_one_letter_code
_entity_poly.pdbx_strand_id
1 'polypeptide(L)'
;VDYPDVQSPKFRRYWPADLHVIGKDIVRFHAVYWPAFLLSAGVEVPRRIFSHGFLFNRGEKMSKSVGNVIDPFALADAYGVDQLRYFFLREVPFGQDGNYSHEAIVNRINADLANDLGNLAQRSLTMVARQLGGILPRPGAFTIADKAILAMADGMIATAREAMKSQQLHQVLNAVWAVIGEANRYFAGEAPWALAKSDPARQGTVLYVTAEVIRQVAILTLPFMPSSAERLLDLLAIPAAERRFCDVGGSRRIAAGAALPGPTAVFPRYVDTEASAQT
;
A
#
# COMPACT_ATOMS: atom_id res chain seq x y z
N VAL A 1 13.48 -39.64 -20.43
CA VAL A 1 13.91 -38.37 -19.79
C VAL A 1 12.66 -37.83 -19.14
N ASP A 2 12.49 -38.05 -17.84
CA ASP A 2 11.23 -37.86 -17.11
C ASP A 2 11.17 -36.48 -16.46
N TYR A 3 11.30 -35.42 -17.26
CA TYR A 3 11.13 -34.06 -16.76
C TYR A 3 10.43 -33.16 -17.80
N PRO A 4 9.42 -32.36 -17.39
CA PRO A 4 8.86 -32.27 -16.03
C PRO A 4 7.98 -33.48 -15.66
N ASP A 5 7.94 -33.85 -14.36
CA ASP A 5 6.93 -34.78 -13.83
C ASP A 5 5.56 -34.08 -13.78
N VAL A 6 4.84 -34.18 -14.89
CA VAL A 6 3.52 -33.59 -15.08
C VAL A 6 2.44 -34.21 -14.20
N GLN A 7 2.72 -35.37 -13.60
CA GLN A 7 1.78 -36.07 -12.71
C GLN A 7 1.93 -35.61 -11.25
N SER A 8 3.02 -34.95 -10.90
CA SER A 8 3.23 -34.44 -9.55
C SER A 8 2.09 -33.51 -9.10
N PRO A 9 1.67 -33.57 -7.82
CA PRO A 9 0.60 -32.71 -7.31
C PRO A 9 0.89 -31.21 -7.45
N LYS A 10 2.16 -30.80 -7.38
CA LYS A 10 2.56 -29.41 -7.56
C LYS A 10 2.43 -28.96 -9.01
N PHE A 11 2.85 -29.79 -9.97
CA PHE A 11 2.73 -29.44 -11.39
C PHE A 11 1.26 -29.27 -11.78
N ARG A 12 0.40 -30.25 -11.46
CA ARG A 12 -1.04 -30.17 -11.76
C ARG A 12 -1.76 -29.00 -11.08
N ARG A 13 -1.24 -28.51 -9.94
CA ARG A 13 -1.84 -27.40 -9.20
C ARG A 13 -1.43 -26.02 -9.72
N TYR A 14 -0.16 -25.85 -10.07
CA TYR A 14 0.44 -24.53 -10.35
C TYR A 14 0.80 -24.31 -11.82
N TRP A 15 0.90 -25.37 -12.60
CA TRP A 15 1.14 -25.29 -14.04
C TRP A 15 -0.19 -25.40 -14.81
N PRO A 16 -0.41 -24.60 -15.87
CA PRO A 16 0.46 -23.53 -16.36
C PRO A 16 0.49 -22.31 -15.44
N ALA A 17 1.62 -21.61 -15.40
CA ALA A 17 1.77 -20.39 -14.62
C ALA A 17 0.73 -19.33 -15.03
N ASP A 18 0.07 -18.72 -14.04
CA ASP A 18 -0.92 -17.66 -14.27
C ASP A 18 -0.29 -16.39 -14.85
N LEU A 19 0.93 -16.06 -14.43
CA LEU A 19 1.63 -14.84 -14.83
C LEU A 19 3.15 -15.01 -14.76
N HIS A 20 3.83 -14.68 -15.85
CA HIS A 20 5.26 -14.41 -15.86
C HIS A 20 5.49 -12.89 -15.80
N VAL A 21 6.22 -12.41 -14.80
CA VAL A 21 6.64 -11.00 -14.70
C VAL A 21 8.12 -10.92 -15.08
N ILE A 22 8.44 -10.16 -16.11
CA ILE A 22 9.78 -10.10 -16.70
C ILE A 22 10.16 -8.67 -17.13
N GLY A 23 11.45 -8.42 -17.34
CA GLY A 23 11.93 -7.22 -18.02
C GLY A 23 11.73 -7.28 -19.54
N LYS A 24 11.56 -6.13 -20.18
CA LYS A 24 11.34 -6.03 -21.63
C LYS A 24 12.49 -6.50 -22.51
N ASP A 25 13.70 -6.57 -21.98
CA ASP A 25 14.89 -7.11 -22.67
C ASP A 25 14.81 -8.60 -22.95
N ILE A 26 14.07 -9.36 -22.14
CA ILE A 26 13.98 -10.83 -22.25
C ILE A 26 12.63 -11.32 -22.78
N VAL A 27 11.81 -10.43 -23.33
CA VAL A 27 10.47 -10.76 -23.82
C VAL A 27 10.49 -11.83 -24.91
N ARG A 28 11.48 -11.78 -25.83
CA ARG A 28 11.60 -12.77 -26.93
C ARG A 28 11.79 -14.20 -26.40
N PHE A 29 12.53 -14.37 -25.30
CA PHE A 29 12.73 -15.67 -24.69
C PHE A 29 11.43 -16.22 -24.09
N HIS A 30 10.61 -15.36 -23.50
CA HIS A 30 9.40 -15.77 -22.78
C HIS A 30 8.16 -15.85 -23.68
N ALA A 31 8.09 -15.07 -24.75
CA ALA A 31 6.92 -14.97 -25.62
C ALA A 31 7.09 -15.72 -26.96
N VAL A 32 8.30 -16.17 -27.31
CA VAL A 32 8.57 -16.92 -28.55
C VAL A 32 9.21 -18.26 -28.24
N TYR A 33 10.42 -18.26 -27.68
CA TYR A 33 11.19 -19.50 -27.51
C TYR A 33 10.60 -20.43 -26.46
N TRP A 34 10.25 -19.88 -25.28
CA TRP A 34 9.68 -20.67 -24.19
C TRP A 34 8.36 -21.34 -24.58
N PRO A 35 7.37 -20.65 -25.17
CA PRO A 35 6.16 -21.30 -25.68
C PRO A 35 6.48 -22.38 -26.74
N ALA A 36 7.42 -22.14 -27.66
CA ALA A 36 7.81 -23.15 -28.64
C ALA A 36 8.39 -24.43 -28.01
N PHE A 37 9.23 -24.29 -26.98
CA PHE A 37 9.76 -25.44 -26.23
C PHE A 37 8.66 -26.21 -25.52
N LEU A 38 7.72 -25.50 -24.87
CA LEU A 38 6.60 -26.12 -24.17
C LEU A 38 5.66 -26.85 -25.13
N LEU A 39 5.31 -26.22 -26.25
CA LEU A 39 4.49 -26.84 -27.29
C LEU A 39 5.18 -28.08 -27.88
N SER A 40 6.49 -28.01 -28.15
CA SER A 40 7.26 -29.16 -28.62
C SER A 40 7.30 -30.30 -27.59
N ALA A 41 7.24 -29.99 -26.29
CA ALA A 41 7.21 -30.96 -25.21
C ALA A 41 5.78 -31.44 -24.87
N GLY A 42 4.73 -30.94 -25.54
CA GLY A 42 3.34 -31.26 -25.23
C GLY A 42 2.85 -30.70 -23.90
N VAL A 43 3.44 -29.58 -23.44
CA VAL A 43 3.13 -28.94 -22.15
C VAL A 43 2.39 -27.62 -22.37
N GLU A 44 1.42 -27.30 -21.50
CA GLU A 44 0.65 -26.06 -21.57
C GLU A 44 1.54 -24.80 -21.42
N VAL A 45 1.20 -23.73 -22.13
CA VAL A 45 1.93 -22.45 -22.07
C VAL A 45 1.43 -21.54 -20.94
N PRO A 46 2.24 -20.58 -20.44
CA PRO A 46 1.80 -19.63 -19.42
C PRO A 46 0.57 -18.84 -19.87
N ARG A 47 -0.33 -18.55 -18.92
CA ARG A 47 -1.60 -17.85 -19.22
C ARG A 47 -1.39 -16.39 -19.61
N ARG A 48 -0.37 -15.74 -19.05
CA ARG A 48 -0.05 -14.33 -19.31
C ARG A 48 1.43 -14.06 -19.11
N ILE A 49 1.97 -13.15 -19.91
CA ILE A 49 3.31 -12.58 -19.75
C ILE A 49 3.13 -11.07 -19.58
N PHE A 50 3.66 -10.53 -18.48
CA PHE A 50 3.74 -9.10 -18.23
C PHE A 50 5.19 -8.66 -18.28
N SER A 51 5.48 -7.76 -19.21
CA SER A 51 6.82 -7.22 -19.45
C SER A 51 6.88 -5.79 -18.91
N HIS A 52 7.67 -5.56 -17.86
CA HIS A 52 7.88 -4.21 -17.32
C HIS A 52 9.03 -3.47 -18.03
N GLY A 53 9.05 -2.14 -17.89
CA GLY A 53 10.11 -1.29 -18.41
C GLY A 53 11.40 -1.34 -17.58
N PHE A 54 12.39 -0.57 -18.02
CA PHE A 54 13.64 -0.39 -17.27
C PHE A 54 13.48 0.67 -16.18
N LEU A 55 14.35 0.58 -15.19
CA LEU A 55 14.55 1.64 -14.20
C LEU A 55 15.82 2.43 -14.56
N PHE A 56 15.68 3.74 -14.67
CA PHE A 56 16.76 4.69 -14.89
C PHE A 56 17.11 5.40 -13.57
N ASN A 57 18.35 5.88 -13.45
CA ASN A 57 18.81 6.73 -12.36
C ASN A 57 19.07 8.14 -12.93
N ARG A 58 18.26 9.12 -12.54
CA ARG A 58 18.30 10.49 -13.10
C ARG A 58 18.33 10.52 -14.64
N GLY A 59 17.56 9.63 -15.27
CA GLY A 59 17.45 9.51 -16.73
C GLY A 59 18.54 8.66 -17.40
N GLU A 60 19.53 8.18 -16.65
CA GLU A 60 20.59 7.33 -17.19
C GLU A 60 20.33 5.84 -16.90
N LYS A 61 20.61 5.00 -17.89
CA LYS A 61 20.47 3.56 -17.73
C LYS A 61 21.51 3.09 -16.71
N MET A 62 21.06 2.38 -15.67
CA MET A 62 21.97 1.82 -14.68
C MET A 62 22.90 0.78 -15.32
N SER A 63 24.21 0.96 -15.17
CA SER A 63 25.21 0.00 -15.63
C SER A 63 26.49 0.05 -14.80
N LYS A 64 27.10 -1.13 -14.56
CA LYS A 64 28.34 -1.22 -13.78
C LYS A 64 29.48 -0.38 -14.37
N SER A 65 29.50 -0.22 -15.70
CA SER A 65 30.51 0.57 -16.42
C SER A 65 30.38 2.08 -16.22
N VAL A 66 29.15 2.59 -16.04
CA VAL A 66 28.90 4.03 -15.79
C VAL A 66 29.03 4.36 -14.29
N GLY A 67 28.99 3.35 -13.41
CA GLY A 67 29.10 3.53 -11.96
C GLY A 67 27.85 4.11 -11.31
N ASN A 68 26.75 4.23 -12.05
CA ASN A 68 25.47 4.77 -11.59
C ASN A 68 24.48 3.70 -11.12
N VAL A 69 24.95 2.45 -10.96
CA VAL A 69 24.15 1.35 -10.39
C VAL A 69 23.87 1.65 -8.93
N ILE A 70 22.60 1.61 -8.57
CA ILE A 70 22.21 1.75 -7.18
C ILE A 70 21.95 0.36 -6.61
N ASP A 71 22.60 0.06 -5.49
CA ASP A 71 22.32 -1.15 -4.73
C ASP A 71 20.94 -1.05 -4.05
N PRO A 72 19.99 -1.95 -4.35
CA PRO A 72 18.68 -1.94 -3.70
C PRO A 72 18.77 -2.14 -2.18
N PHE A 73 19.80 -2.79 -1.65
CA PHE A 73 20.00 -2.92 -0.21
C PHE A 73 20.41 -1.59 0.41
N ALA A 74 21.33 -0.86 -0.23
CA ALA A 74 21.70 0.50 0.22
C ALA A 74 20.50 1.46 0.19
N LEU A 75 19.61 1.36 -0.81
CA LEU A 75 18.36 2.12 -0.82
C LEU A 75 17.42 1.72 0.32
N ALA A 76 17.28 0.42 0.57
CA ALA A 76 16.43 -0.09 1.64
C ALA A 76 16.94 0.34 3.02
N ASP A 77 18.26 0.34 3.22
CA ASP A 77 18.90 0.81 4.45
C ASP A 77 18.73 2.32 4.64
N ALA A 78 18.86 3.11 3.55
CA ALA A 78 18.72 4.56 3.59
C ALA A 78 17.28 5.02 3.84
N TYR A 79 16.30 4.45 3.12
CA TYR A 79 14.92 4.96 3.12
C TYR A 79 13.92 4.09 3.89
N GLY A 80 14.25 2.83 4.13
CA GLY A 80 13.35 1.80 4.63
C GLY A 80 12.76 0.94 3.51
N VAL A 81 12.57 -0.35 3.80
CA VAL A 81 12.08 -1.37 2.84
C VAL A 81 10.70 -1.00 2.29
N ASP A 82 9.75 -0.66 3.16
CA ASP A 82 8.37 -0.36 2.73
C ASP A 82 8.28 0.95 1.95
N GLN A 83 9.07 1.96 2.34
CA GLN A 83 9.20 3.23 1.64
C GLN A 83 9.72 3.02 0.21
N LEU A 84 10.74 2.18 0.05
CA LEU A 84 11.31 1.83 -1.24
C LEU A 84 10.30 1.09 -2.12
N ARG A 85 9.60 0.09 -1.55
CA ARG A 85 8.53 -0.63 -2.25
C ARG A 85 7.42 0.30 -2.69
N TYR A 86 6.94 1.16 -1.80
CA TYR A 86 5.92 2.15 -2.10
C TYR A 86 6.35 3.05 -3.25
N PHE A 87 7.56 3.64 -3.16
CA PHE A 87 8.07 4.54 -4.18
C PHE A 87 8.02 3.91 -5.57
N PHE A 88 8.63 2.74 -5.78
CA PHE A 88 8.66 2.14 -7.11
C PHE A 88 7.30 1.68 -7.62
N LEU A 89 6.43 1.20 -6.73
CA LEU A 89 5.09 0.75 -7.10
C LEU A 89 4.12 1.93 -7.34
N ARG A 90 4.43 3.12 -6.81
CA ARG A 90 3.61 4.35 -6.91
C ARG A 90 4.07 5.29 -8.02
N GLU A 91 5.38 5.46 -8.17
CA GLU A 91 5.99 6.47 -9.05
C GLU A 91 6.07 5.98 -10.48
N VAL A 92 6.34 4.68 -10.70
CA VAL A 92 6.56 4.12 -12.03
C VAL A 92 5.25 3.53 -12.58
N PRO A 93 4.72 4.04 -13.70
CA PRO A 93 3.62 3.40 -14.39
C PRO A 93 4.08 2.01 -14.88
N PHE A 94 3.53 0.96 -14.28
CA PHE A 94 3.92 -0.42 -14.59
C PHE A 94 3.74 -0.73 -16.08
N GLY A 95 4.81 -1.19 -16.73
CA GLY A 95 4.88 -1.41 -18.19
C GLY A 95 5.64 -0.32 -18.95
N GLN A 96 5.82 0.86 -18.34
CA GLN A 96 6.69 1.92 -18.86
C GLN A 96 8.06 1.89 -18.19
N ASP A 97 9.00 2.64 -18.77
CA ASP A 97 10.28 2.92 -18.12
C ASP A 97 10.06 3.89 -16.96
N GLY A 98 10.74 3.63 -15.84
CA GLY A 98 10.69 4.43 -14.63
C GLY A 98 11.99 5.17 -14.37
N ASN A 99 11.93 6.21 -13.55
CA ASN A 99 13.11 6.95 -13.13
C ASN A 99 13.17 7.03 -11.61
N TYR A 100 14.36 6.81 -11.07
CA TYR A 100 14.68 7.07 -9.68
C TYR A 100 15.46 8.38 -9.57
N SER A 101 15.13 9.17 -8.55
CA SER A 101 16.03 10.18 -8.00
C SER A 101 15.83 10.26 -6.49
N HIS A 102 16.87 10.67 -5.76
CA HIS A 102 16.81 10.88 -4.31
C HIS A 102 15.67 11.84 -3.93
N GLU A 103 15.53 12.94 -4.66
CA GLU A 103 14.51 13.96 -4.42
C GLU A 103 13.10 13.39 -4.58
N ALA A 104 12.88 12.54 -5.60
CA ALA A 104 11.58 11.95 -5.88
C ALA A 104 11.15 10.96 -4.77
N ILE A 105 12.06 10.09 -4.32
CA ILE A 105 11.75 9.14 -3.25
C ILE A 105 11.52 9.85 -1.91
N VAL A 106 12.36 10.83 -1.57
CA VAL A 106 12.19 11.62 -0.34
C VAL A 106 10.87 12.37 -0.36
N ASN A 107 10.49 12.97 -1.50
CA ASN A 107 9.20 13.65 -1.62
C ASN A 107 8.02 12.69 -1.41
N ARG A 108 8.04 11.50 -2.02
CA ARG A 108 6.99 10.48 -1.83
C ARG A 108 6.89 9.99 -0.40
N ILE A 109 8.02 9.77 0.27
CA ILE A 109 8.04 9.37 1.67
C ILE A 109 7.43 10.48 2.54
N ASN A 110 7.86 11.72 2.35
CA ASN A 110 7.46 12.81 3.22
C ASN A 110 6.02 13.29 2.96
N ALA A 111 5.59 13.39 1.70
CA ALA A 111 4.25 13.83 1.34
C ALA A 111 3.25 12.68 1.54
N ASP A 112 3.40 11.61 0.78
CA ASP A 112 2.37 10.59 0.66
C ASP A 112 2.31 9.68 1.91
N LEU A 113 3.47 9.32 2.51
CA LEU A 113 3.51 8.40 3.65
C LEU A 113 3.45 9.12 5.00
N ALA A 114 4.36 10.07 5.25
CA ALA A 114 4.46 10.74 6.54
C ALA A 114 3.34 11.78 6.75
N ASN A 115 3.13 12.68 5.78
CA ASN A 115 2.19 13.79 5.94
C ASN A 115 0.73 13.41 5.71
N ASP A 116 0.44 12.52 4.77
CA ASP A 116 -0.95 12.14 4.47
C ASP A 116 -1.42 10.99 5.37
N LEU A 117 -0.89 9.78 5.18
CA LEU A 117 -1.35 8.59 5.91
C LEU A 117 -0.88 8.59 7.37
N GLY A 118 0.42 8.79 7.58
CA GLY A 118 1.06 8.73 8.90
C GLY A 118 0.51 9.78 9.86
N ASN A 119 0.40 11.03 9.42
CA ASN A 119 -0.16 12.11 10.23
C ASN A 119 -1.65 11.90 10.55
N LEU A 120 -2.46 11.46 9.57
CA LEU A 120 -3.88 11.18 9.82
C LEU A 120 -4.04 10.09 10.90
N ALA A 121 -3.30 8.98 10.78
CA ALA A 121 -3.27 7.93 11.78
C ALA A 121 -2.77 8.43 13.14
N GLN A 122 -1.63 9.13 13.17
CA GLN A 122 -1.06 9.63 14.41
C GLN A 122 -2.00 10.59 15.14
N ARG A 123 -2.59 11.57 14.43
CA ARG A 123 -3.49 12.56 15.02
C ARG A 123 -4.75 11.93 15.57
N SER A 124 -5.42 11.10 14.76
CA SER A 124 -6.67 10.43 15.17
C SER A 124 -6.45 9.48 16.36
N LEU A 125 -5.44 8.62 16.30
CA LEU A 125 -5.11 7.68 17.38
C LEU A 125 -4.65 8.38 18.65
N THR A 126 -3.90 9.47 18.55
CA THR A 126 -3.51 10.29 19.71
C THR A 126 -4.72 10.89 20.41
N MET A 127 -5.73 11.32 19.66
CA MET A 127 -6.96 11.84 20.25
C MET A 127 -7.75 10.73 20.94
N VAL A 128 -7.88 9.55 20.33
CA VAL A 128 -8.50 8.38 21.00
C VAL A 128 -7.77 8.05 22.31
N ALA A 129 -6.43 7.97 22.27
CA ALA A 129 -5.62 7.67 23.45
C ALA A 129 -5.79 8.71 24.57
N ARG A 130 -5.66 10.00 24.26
CA ARG A 130 -5.63 11.07 25.27
C ARG A 130 -7.01 11.53 25.74
N GLN A 131 -8.02 11.44 24.89
CA GLN A 131 -9.31 12.09 25.12
C GLN A 131 -10.44 11.07 25.31
N LEU A 132 -10.28 9.85 24.79
CA LEU A 132 -11.26 8.77 24.92
C LEU A 132 -10.70 7.55 25.68
N GLY A 133 -9.62 7.76 26.46
CA GLY A 133 -9.03 6.72 27.32
C GLY A 133 -8.41 5.54 26.56
N GLY A 134 -8.04 5.73 25.29
CA GLY A 134 -7.51 4.64 24.45
C GLY A 134 -8.56 3.63 24.02
N ILE A 135 -9.85 3.91 24.22
CA ILE A 135 -10.93 3.03 23.76
C ILE A 135 -11.53 3.61 22.49
N LEU A 136 -11.58 2.80 21.42
CA LEU A 136 -12.26 3.19 20.20
C LEU A 136 -13.77 3.36 20.51
N PRO A 137 -14.35 4.56 20.33
CA PRO A 137 -15.71 4.83 20.76
C PRO A 137 -16.73 4.07 19.90
N ARG A 138 -17.91 3.82 20.46
CA ARG A 138 -19.08 3.44 19.66
C ARG A 138 -19.57 4.66 18.89
N PRO A 139 -19.71 4.60 17.55
CA PRO A 139 -20.19 5.74 16.79
C PRO A 139 -21.67 5.99 17.09
N GLY A 140 -22.07 7.26 17.04
CA GLY A 140 -23.46 7.68 17.01
C GLY A 140 -24.07 7.57 15.61
N ALA A 141 -25.10 8.37 15.35
CA ALA A 141 -25.70 8.43 14.02
C ALA A 141 -24.73 9.08 13.01
N PHE A 142 -24.57 8.42 11.85
CA PHE A 142 -23.70 8.94 10.79
C PHE A 142 -24.35 10.09 10.03
N THR A 143 -23.60 11.18 9.88
CA THR A 143 -23.94 12.32 9.03
C THR A 143 -23.81 11.97 7.55
N ILE A 144 -24.19 12.89 6.66
CA ILE A 144 -23.96 12.76 5.21
C ILE A 144 -22.45 12.66 4.92
N ALA A 145 -21.63 13.47 5.58
CA ALA A 145 -20.18 13.45 5.41
C ALA A 145 -19.56 12.11 5.83
N ASP A 146 -20.00 11.55 6.97
CA ASP A 146 -19.53 10.24 7.44
C ASP A 146 -19.86 9.13 6.43
N LYS A 147 -21.10 9.12 5.94
CA LYS A 147 -21.56 8.12 4.97
C LYS A 147 -20.79 8.25 3.66
N ALA A 148 -20.50 9.47 3.23
CA ALA A 148 -19.73 9.70 2.00
C ALA A 148 -18.32 9.12 2.10
N ILE A 149 -17.56 9.43 3.16
CA ILE A 149 -16.19 8.91 3.30
C ILE A 149 -16.17 7.39 3.53
N LEU A 150 -17.14 6.85 4.29
CA LEU A 150 -17.27 5.39 4.45
C LEU A 150 -17.59 4.70 3.12
N ALA A 151 -18.48 5.26 2.30
CA ALA A 151 -18.81 4.71 0.98
C ALA A 151 -17.61 4.74 0.03
N MET A 152 -16.79 5.80 0.08
CA MET A 152 -15.54 5.86 -0.68
C MET A 152 -14.55 4.77 -0.25
N ALA A 153 -14.36 4.59 1.06
CA ALA A 153 -13.52 3.52 1.59
C ALA A 153 -14.05 2.14 1.18
N ASP A 154 -15.36 1.91 1.26
CA ASP A 154 -15.96 0.63 0.87
C ASP A 154 -15.81 0.32 -0.61
N GLY A 155 -15.92 1.33 -1.46
CA GLY A 155 -15.80 1.18 -2.91
C GLY A 155 -14.37 0.98 -3.40
N MET A 156 -13.36 1.35 -2.62
CA MET A 156 -11.98 1.42 -3.11
C MET A 156 -11.40 0.05 -3.52
N ILE A 157 -11.84 -1.04 -2.87
CA ILE A 157 -11.40 -2.40 -3.22
C ILE A 157 -11.83 -2.81 -4.63
N ALA A 158 -12.98 -2.33 -5.12
CA ALA A 158 -13.45 -2.64 -6.46
C ALA A 158 -12.52 -2.01 -7.52
N THR A 159 -12.18 -0.73 -7.34
CA THR A 159 -11.22 -0.01 -8.20
C THR A 159 -9.83 -0.64 -8.14
N ALA A 160 -9.35 -1.00 -6.95
CA ALA A 160 -8.08 -1.69 -6.77
C ALA A 160 -8.04 -3.04 -7.51
N ARG A 161 -9.11 -3.85 -7.39
CA ARG A 161 -9.22 -5.14 -8.09
C ARG A 161 -9.24 -4.97 -9.60
N GLU A 162 -9.91 -3.95 -10.11
CA GLU A 162 -9.93 -3.67 -11.55
C GLU A 162 -8.53 -3.36 -12.08
N ALA A 163 -7.80 -2.47 -11.40
CA ALA A 163 -6.42 -2.15 -11.74
C ALA A 163 -5.48 -3.37 -11.66
N MET A 164 -5.68 -4.27 -10.70
CA MET A 164 -4.89 -5.49 -10.55
C MET A 164 -5.05 -6.48 -11.72
N LYS A 165 -6.20 -6.50 -12.40
CA LYS A 165 -6.43 -7.41 -13.56
C LYS A 165 -5.39 -7.20 -14.66
N SER A 166 -4.92 -5.96 -14.83
CA SER A 166 -3.92 -5.57 -15.83
C SER A 166 -2.57 -5.14 -15.22
N GLN A 167 -2.32 -5.50 -13.95
CA GLN A 167 -1.06 -5.22 -13.24
C GLN A 167 -0.74 -3.72 -13.09
N GLN A 168 -1.78 -2.88 -13.06
CA GLN A 168 -1.65 -1.43 -12.88
C GLN A 168 -1.45 -1.08 -11.39
N LEU A 169 -0.34 -1.51 -10.81
CA LEU A 169 -0.04 -1.38 -9.38
C LEU A 169 -0.07 0.07 -8.89
N HIS A 170 0.46 0.99 -9.70
CA HIS A 170 0.38 2.44 -9.44
C HIS A 170 -1.07 2.94 -9.36
N GLN A 171 -2.00 2.40 -10.17
CA GLN A 171 -3.41 2.77 -10.11
C GLN A 171 -4.11 2.21 -8.87
N VAL A 172 -3.68 1.06 -8.35
CA VAL A 172 -4.14 0.56 -7.05
C VAL A 172 -3.79 1.55 -5.95
N LEU A 173 -2.52 1.98 -5.88
CA LEU A 173 -2.07 2.95 -4.89
C LEU A 173 -2.72 4.33 -5.10
N ASN A 174 -2.97 4.75 -6.34
CA ASN A 174 -3.73 5.99 -6.62
C ASN A 174 -5.15 5.94 -6.05
N ALA A 175 -5.85 4.81 -6.22
CA ALA A 175 -7.20 4.64 -5.66
C ALA A 175 -7.19 4.70 -4.13
N VAL A 176 -6.21 4.07 -3.49
CA VAL A 176 -6.04 4.14 -2.03
C VAL A 176 -5.71 5.56 -1.56
N TRP A 177 -4.76 6.25 -2.22
CA TRP A 177 -4.37 7.61 -1.82
C TRP A 177 -5.44 8.66 -2.10
N ALA A 178 -6.31 8.46 -3.09
CA ALA A 178 -7.49 9.30 -3.28
C ALA A 178 -8.40 9.26 -2.04
N VAL A 179 -8.63 8.07 -1.46
CA VAL A 179 -9.41 7.92 -0.21
C VAL A 179 -8.69 8.55 0.98
N ILE A 180 -7.37 8.40 1.10
CA ILE A 180 -6.58 9.06 2.16
C ILE A 180 -6.70 10.58 2.08
N GLY A 181 -6.66 11.15 0.87
CA GLY A 181 -6.84 12.59 0.65
C GLY A 181 -8.21 13.08 1.09
N GLU A 182 -9.28 12.35 0.77
CA GLU A 182 -10.64 12.68 1.24
C GLU A 182 -10.79 12.46 2.74
N ALA A 183 -10.16 11.44 3.32
CA ALA A 183 -10.18 11.21 4.76
C ALA A 183 -9.52 12.36 5.53
N ASN A 184 -8.41 12.90 5.00
CA ASN A 184 -7.78 14.10 5.54
C ASN A 184 -8.71 15.34 5.44
N ARG A 185 -9.39 15.53 4.30
CA ARG A 185 -10.38 16.61 4.14
C ARG A 185 -11.55 16.48 5.11
N TYR A 186 -12.12 15.28 5.23
CA TYR A 186 -13.17 14.93 6.19
C TYR A 186 -12.72 15.25 7.62
N PHE A 187 -11.55 14.74 8.04
CA PHE A 187 -11.03 14.96 9.39
C PHE A 187 -10.79 16.43 9.70
N ALA A 188 -10.29 17.19 8.72
CA ALA A 188 -10.08 18.62 8.86
C ALA A 188 -11.41 19.40 8.96
N GLY A 189 -12.39 19.07 8.11
CA GLY A 189 -13.70 19.73 8.07
C GLY A 189 -14.54 19.46 9.32
N GLU A 190 -14.47 18.26 9.88
CA GLU A 190 -15.14 17.91 11.14
C GLU A 190 -14.46 18.50 12.39
N ALA A 191 -13.19 18.92 12.26
CA ALA A 191 -12.41 19.55 13.33
C ALA A 191 -12.56 18.87 14.71
N PRO A 192 -12.24 17.56 14.85
CA PRO A 192 -12.52 16.81 16.08
C PRO A 192 -11.81 17.35 17.31
N TRP A 193 -10.75 18.16 17.15
CA TRP A 193 -10.07 18.83 18.27
C TRP A 193 -10.93 19.90 18.94
N ALA A 194 -11.82 20.55 18.18
CA ALA A 194 -12.82 21.47 18.73
C ALA A 194 -13.97 20.70 19.37
N LEU A 195 -14.45 19.65 18.69
CA LEU A 195 -15.52 18.78 19.17
C LEU A 195 -15.22 18.12 20.52
N ALA A 196 -13.95 17.88 20.84
CA ALA A 196 -13.51 17.39 22.15
C ALA A 196 -14.11 18.15 23.34
N LYS A 197 -14.38 19.45 23.16
CA LYS A 197 -14.94 20.32 24.19
C LYS A 197 -16.43 20.58 23.99
N SER A 198 -16.88 20.72 22.74
CA SER A 198 -18.26 21.16 22.43
C SER A 198 -19.24 20.00 22.24
N ASP A 199 -18.81 18.89 21.64
CA ASP A 199 -19.64 17.71 21.37
C ASP A 199 -18.77 16.43 21.33
N PRO A 200 -18.44 15.86 22.51
CA PRO A 200 -17.63 14.65 22.60
C PRO A 200 -18.26 13.42 21.91
N ALA A 201 -19.58 13.36 21.80
CA ALA A 201 -20.27 12.25 21.14
C ALA A 201 -20.06 12.31 19.61
N ARG A 202 -20.16 13.51 19.03
CA ARG A 202 -19.80 13.72 17.62
C ARG A 202 -18.33 13.45 17.38
N GLN A 203 -17.45 13.94 18.25
CA GLN A 203 -16.02 13.66 18.17
C GLN A 203 -15.75 12.15 18.07
N GLY A 204 -16.36 11.36 18.96
CA GLY A 204 -16.18 9.92 18.97
C GLY A 204 -16.59 9.28 17.64
N THR A 205 -17.69 9.74 17.04
CA THR A 205 -18.14 9.26 15.72
C THR A 205 -17.10 9.56 14.63
N VAL A 206 -16.55 10.77 14.60
CA VAL A 206 -15.52 11.18 13.62
C VAL A 206 -14.25 10.35 13.75
N LEU A 207 -13.80 10.09 14.99
CA LEU A 207 -12.62 9.27 15.26
C LEU A 207 -12.85 7.80 14.89
N TYR A 208 -14.05 7.26 15.14
CA TYR A 208 -14.41 5.91 14.70
C TYR A 208 -14.40 5.79 13.16
N VAL A 209 -15.02 6.74 12.45
CA VAL A 209 -15.05 6.76 10.99
C VAL A 209 -13.63 6.81 10.43
N THR A 210 -12.78 7.67 11.01
CA THR A 210 -11.38 7.81 10.60
C THR A 210 -10.59 6.51 10.82
N ALA A 211 -10.76 5.86 11.98
CA ALA A 211 -10.14 4.57 12.28
C ALA A 211 -10.58 3.45 11.31
N GLU A 212 -11.87 3.41 10.94
CA GLU A 212 -12.39 2.46 9.95
C GLU A 212 -11.80 2.68 8.56
N VAL A 213 -11.65 3.93 8.13
CA VAL A 213 -11.01 4.26 6.84
C VAL A 213 -9.55 3.83 6.85
N ILE A 214 -8.80 4.16 7.91
CA ILE A 214 -7.40 3.74 8.06
C ILE A 214 -7.27 2.22 8.06
N ARG A 215 -8.20 1.50 8.73
CA ARG A 215 -8.21 0.02 8.72
C ARG A 215 -8.27 -0.53 7.30
N GLN A 216 -9.23 -0.06 6.50
CA GLN A 216 -9.40 -0.56 5.13
C GLN A 216 -8.20 -0.17 4.23
N VAL A 217 -7.67 1.05 4.39
CA VAL A 217 -6.45 1.51 3.72
C VAL A 217 -5.25 0.61 4.07
N ALA A 218 -5.07 0.29 5.34
CA ALA A 218 -3.97 -0.56 5.80
C ALA A 218 -4.10 -1.98 5.23
N ILE A 219 -5.30 -2.58 5.23
CA ILE A 219 -5.51 -3.89 4.61
C ILE A 219 -5.16 -3.88 3.12
N LEU A 220 -5.58 -2.86 2.36
CA LEU A 220 -5.30 -2.79 0.93
C LEU A 220 -3.84 -2.44 0.60
N THR A 221 -3.08 -1.92 1.56
CA THR A 221 -1.66 -1.62 1.39
C THR A 221 -0.74 -2.75 1.84
N LEU A 222 -1.25 -3.83 2.47
CA LEU A 222 -0.46 -5.01 2.86
C LEU A 222 0.42 -5.59 1.72
N PRO A 223 -0.04 -5.72 0.46
CA PRO A 223 0.82 -6.21 -0.62
C PRO A 223 1.99 -5.27 -0.98
N PHE A 224 1.88 -3.99 -0.63
CA PHE A 224 2.79 -2.92 -1.05
C PHE A 224 3.76 -2.55 0.05
N MET A 225 3.28 -2.38 1.28
CA MET A 225 4.04 -1.99 2.48
C MET A 225 3.67 -2.89 3.66
N PRO A 226 4.05 -4.19 3.64
CA PRO A 226 3.57 -5.17 4.61
C PRO A 226 3.87 -4.78 6.06
N SER A 227 5.10 -4.37 6.37
CA SER A 227 5.50 -4.08 7.75
C SER A 227 4.80 -2.85 8.32
N SER A 228 4.52 -1.84 7.49
CA SER A 228 3.89 -0.58 7.88
C SER A 228 2.37 -0.72 7.96
N ALA A 229 1.78 -1.45 7.01
CA ALA A 229 0.38 -1.80 7.04
C ALA A 229 0.03 -2.68 8.26
N GLU A 230 0.87 -3.66 8.60
CA GLU A 230 0.72 -4.47 9.81
C GLU A 230 0.78 -3.62 11.07
N ARG A 231 1.78 -2.73 11.19
CA ARG A 231 1.89 -1.80 12.33
C ARG A 231 0.66 -0.89 12.47
N LEU A 232 0.10 -0.37 11.37
CA LEU A 232 -1.16 0.38 11.43
C LEU A 232 -2.32 -0.47 11.94
N LEU A 233 -2.42 -1.72 11.48
CA LEU A 233 -3.47 -2.65 11.91
C LEU A 233 -3.30 -3.07 13.38
N ASP A 234 -2.06 -3.18 13.86
CA ASP A 234 -1.75 -3.42 15.28
C ASP A 234 -2.19 -2.23 16.15
N LEU A 235 -1.90 -1.00 15.72
CA LEU A 235 -2.35 0.22 16.42
C LEU A 235 -3.88 0.38 16.45
N LEU A 236 -4.58 -0.23 15.51
CA LEU A 236 -6.04 -0.33 15.47
C LEU A 236 -6.58 -1.58 16.17
N ALA A 237 -5.72 -2.37 16.81
CA ALA A 237 -6.05 -3.62 17.49
C ALA A 237 -6.80 -4.64 16.61
N ILE A 238 -6.50 -4.68 15.31
CA ILE A 238 -7.18 -5.57 14.35
C ILE A 238 -6.57 -6.97 14.43
N PRO A 239 -7.34 -8.02 14.75
CA PRO A 239 -6.82 -9.39 14.78
C PRO A 239 -6.31 -9.84 13.40
N ALA A 240 -5.26 -10.67 13.35
CA ALA A 240 -4.68 -11.17 12.09
C ALA A 240 -5.72 -11.84 11.17
N ALA A 241 -6.70 -12.55 11.75
CA ALA A 241 -7.79 -13.19 11.02
C ALA A 241 -8.74 -12.22 10.29
N GLU A 242 -8.70 -10.92 10.63
CA GLU A 242 -9.57 -9.86 10.11
C GLU A 242 -8.82 -8.87 9.19
N ARG A 243 -7.61 -9.24 8.76
CA ARG A 243 -6.76 -8.42 7.88
C ARG A 243 -6.85 -8.83 6.41
N ARG A 244 -7.92 -9.50 5.99
CA ARG A 244 -8.05 -10.03 4.62
C ARG A 244 -8.89 -9.09 3.76
N PHE A 245 -8.76 -9.23 2.44
CA PHE A 245 -9.57 -8.44 1.50
C PHE A 245 -11.08 -8.68 1.59
N CYS A 246 -11.53 -9.82 2.13
CA CYS A 246 -12.96 -10.05 2.38
C CYS A 246 -13.49 -9.29 3.62
N ASP A 247 -12.60 -8.71 4.43
CA ASP A 247 -12.93 -7.91 5.61
C ASP A 247 -13.01 -6.40 5.26
N VAL A 248 -12.97 -6.05 3.97
CA VAL A 248 -13.05 -4.69 3.37
C VAL A 248 -14.40 -4.56 2.64
N GLY A 249 -14.90 -3.34 2.40
CA GLY A 249 -16.12 -3.13 1.59
C GLY A 249 -17.42 -3.05 2.39
N GLY A 250 -17.34 -2.70 3.68
CA GLY A 250 -18.48 -2.33 4.52
C GLY A 250 -19.33 -3.46 5.10
N SER A 251 -19.16 -4.70 4.65
CA SER A 251 -19.77 -5.88 5.26
C SER A 251 -19.27 -6.15 6.69
N ARG A 252 -18.03 -5.71 6.98
CA ARG A 252 -17.40 -5.74 8.30
C ARG A 252 -16.79 -4.37 8.59
N ARG A 253 -16.97 -3.88 9.80
CA ARG A 253 -16.37 -2.66 10.35
C ARG A 253 -15.43 -2.99 11.49
N ILE A 254 -14.51 -2.08 11.80
CA ILE A 254 -13.74 -2.11 13.03
C ILE A 254 -14.68 -2.21 14.25
N ALA A 255 -14.34 -3.07 15.20
CA ALA A 255 -15.14 -3.24 16.40
C ALA A 255 -15.00 -2.01 17.31
N ALA A 256 -16.11 -1.37 17.65
CA ALA A 256 -16.13 -0.36 18.72
C ALA A 256 -15.85 -1.01 20.09
N GLY A 257 -15.34 -0.20 21.02
CA GLY A 257 -14.98 -0.64 22.37
C GLY A 257 -13.61 -1.31 22.47
N ALA A 258 -12.89 -1.48 21.36
CA ALA A 258 -11.54 -2.03 21.38
C ALA A 258 -10.58 -1.08 22.10
N ALA A 259 -9.76 -1.65 23.00
CA ALA A 259 -8.64 -0.94 23.59
C ALA A 259 -7.50 -0.85 22.56
N LEU A 260 -7.14 0.36 22.18
CA LEU A 260 -6.09 0.65 21.23
C LEU A 260 -4.74 0.80 21.95
N PRO A 261 -3.65 0.24 21.41
CA PRO A 261 -2.31 0.50 21.92
C PRO A 261 -1.95 1.99 21.91
N GLY A 262 -0.92 2.35 22.68
CA GLY A 262 -0.37 3.71 22.65
C GLY A 262 0.08 4.10 21.23
N PRO A 263 -0.21 5.33 20.76
CA PRO A 263 0.08 5.74 19.40
C PRO A 263 1.59 5.86 19.17
N THR A 264 2.07 5.24 18.09
CA THR A 264 3.46 5.34 17.63
C THR A 264 3.50 5.73 16.16
N ALA A 265 4.47 6.56 15.77
CA ALA A 265 4.63 6.95 14.38
C ALA A 265 4.98 5.74 13.50
N VAL A 266 4.17 5.47 12.47
CA VAL A 266 4.41 4.36 11.53
C VAL A 266 5.36 4.77 10.40
N PHE A 267 5.19 6.00 9.91
CA PHE A 267 5.97 6.58 8.81
C PHE A 267 6.74 7.79 9.33
N PRO A 268 7.95 7.60 9.89
CA PRO A 268 8.80 8.73 10.23
C PRO A 268 9.13 9.50 8.94
N ARG A 269 9.21 10.83 9.06
CA ARG A 269 9.71 11.67 7.97
C ARG A 269 11.15 11.28 7.67
N TYR A 270 11.50 11.25 6.40
CA TYR A 270 12.89 11.15 5.98
C TYR A 270 13.56 12.52 6.17
N VAL A 271 14.71 12.51 6.84
CA VAL A 271 15.57 13.68 7.07
C VAL A 271 16.98 13.28 6.66
N ASP A 272 17.62 14.06 5.80
CA ASP A 272 18.99 13.79 5.42
C ASP A 272 19.92 13.93 6.64
N THR A 273 20.69 12.88 6.89
CA THR A 273 21.67 12.83 7.96
C THR A 273 22.84 13.81 7.76
N GLU A 274 23.06 14.33 6.56
CA GLU A 274 24.07 15.37 6.29
C GLU A 274 23.57 16.81 6.56
N ALA A 275 22.26 17.07 6.41
CA ALA A 275 21.68 18.39 6.64
C ALA A 275 21.48 18.72 8.13
N SER A 276 21.43 17.70 8.98
CA SER A 276 21.24 17.83 10.44
C SER A 276 22.53 18.13 11.22
N ALA A 277 23.69 18.10 10.56
CA ALA A 277 24.98 18.46 11.16
C ALA A 277 25.34 19.95 11.01
N GLN A 278 24.46 20.78 10.43
CA GLN A 278 24.68 22.21 10.19
C GLN A 278 23.64 23.13 10.87
N THR A 279 22.89 22.63 11.85
CA THR A 279 22.02 23.45 12.72
C THR A 279 22.40 23.32 14.18
#